data_AF-A0A852KPW9-F1
#
_entry.id   AF-A0A852KPW9-F1
#
_cell.length_a   1.000
_cell.length_b   1.000
_cell.length_c   1.000
_cell.angle_alpha   90.00
_cell.angle_beta   90.00
_cell.angle_gamma   90.00
#
_symmetry.space_group_name_H-M   'P 1'
#
loop_
_entity.id
_entity.type
_entity.pdbx_description
1 polymer ?
#
loop_
_entity_poly.entity_id
_entity_poly.type
_entity_poly.pdbx_seq_one_letter_code
_entity_poly.pdbx_strand_id
1 'polypeptide(L)'
;RRRSAEDELAMRDYLQEGDLISAEVQSIFSDGAVSLHTRSLKYGKLGQGVLVQVPPSLVKRQKTHFHDLPCGASVILGNNGFIWIYPTAEEKDEEAGGFTTNLEPVPLSDREVISRLRNCIVALVTQKLMLFDTSILYCYEASLPHQIKDILKPEVMEEIVLETRQRLLDLEG
;
A
#
# COMPACT_ATOMS: atom_id res chain seq x y z
N ARG A 1 -21.56 10.15 -18.00
CA ARG A 1 -21.21 11.24 -18.93
C ARG A 1 -20.41 10.66 -20.10
N ARG A 2 -20.66 11.09 -21.35
CA ARG A 2 -19.86 10.70 -22.52
C ARG A 2 -18.62 11.61 -22.59
N ARG A 3 -17.45 11.06 -22.91
CA ARG A 3 -16.20 11.83 -23.02
C ARG A 3 -16.33 12.94 -24.07
N SER A 4 -15.98 14.17 -23.72
CA SER A 4 -15.95 15.34 -24.61
C SER A 4 -14.52 15.78 -24.90
N ALA A 5 -14.33 16.67 -25.88
CA ALA A 5 -13.03 17.28 -26.16
C ALA A 5 -12.53 18.17 -25.00
N GLU A 6 -13.44 18.74 -24.22
CA GLU A 6 -13.11 19.49 -23.00
C GLU A 6 -12.49 18.56 -21.94
N ASP A 7 -13.00 17.33 -21.82
CA ASP A 7 -12.44 16.33 -20.88
C ASP A 7 -10.99 15.94 -21.28
N GLU A 8 -10.66 15.96 -22.57
CA GLU A 8 -9.32 15.69 -23.09
C GLU A 8 -8.34 16.81 -22.74
N LEU A 9 -8.76 18.07 -22.89
CA LEU A 9 -7.94 19.23 -22.53
C LEU A 9 -7.72 19.35 -21.01
N ALA A 10 -8.70 18.92 -20.22
CA ALA A 10 -8.64 18.94 -18.75
C ALA A 10 -7.89 17.75 -18.13
N MET A 11 -7.34 16.81 -18.93
CA MET A 11 -6.69 15.60 -18.39
C MET A 11 -5.60 15.93 -17.36
N ARG A 12 -4.86 17.01 -17.58
CA ARG A 12 -3.77 17.46 -16.71
C ARG A 12 -4.25 18.03 -15.37
N ASP A 13 -5.50 18.43 -15.27
CA ASP A 13 -6.09 18.86 -14.00
C ASP A 13 -6.38 17.66 -13.08
N TYR A 14 -6.55 16.47 -13.65
CA TYR A 14 -6.81 15.23 -12.92
C TYR A 14 -5.55 14.41 -12.64
N LEU A 15 -4.70 14.24 -13.65
CA LEU A 15 -3.48 13.43 -13.58
C LEU A 15 -2.32 14.13 -14.29
N GLN A 16 -1.23 14.29 -13.55
CA GLN A 16 0.00 14.93 -13.99
C GLN A 16 1.15 13.94 -13.99
N GLU A 17 2.21 14.28 -14.72
CA GLU A 17 3.42 13.46 -14.73
C GLU A 17 4.01 13.33 -13.32
N GLY A 18 4.22 12.09 -12.87
CA GLY A 18 4.74 11.79 -11.53
C GLY A 18 3.66 11.47 -10.50
N ASP A 19 2.38 11.68 -10.81
CA ASP A 19 1.29 11.22 -9.95
C ASP A 19 1.27 9.69 -9.85
N LEU A 20 0.94 9.20 -8.66
CA LEU A 20 0.71 7.77 -8.43
C LEU A 20 -0.79 7.48 -8.53
N ILE A 21 -1.13 6.34 -9.12
CA ILE A 21 -2.50 5.87 -9.23
C ILE A 21 -2.64 4.43 -8.71
N SER A 22 -3.79 4.12 -8.12
CA SER A 22 -4.28 2.76 -8.01
C SER A 22 -5.21 2.48 -9.19
N ALA A 23 -5.02 1.34 -9.85
CA ALA A 23 -5.82 0.94 -10.99
C ALA A 23 -5.89 -0.58 -11.11
N GLU A 24 -6.82 -1.07 -11.92
CA GLU A 24 -6.92 -2.48 -12.26
C GLU A 24 -6.64 -2.72 -13.74
N VAL A 25 -6.17 -3.93 -14.04
CA VAL A 25 -5.87 -4.36 -15.40
C VAL A 25 -7.17 -4.67 -16.13
N GLN A 26 -7.46 -3.90 -17.18
CA GLN A 26 -8.60 -4.14 -18.06
C GLN A 26 -8.31 -5.27 -19.05
N SER A 27 -7.16 -5.19 -19.71
CA SER A 27 -6.77 -6.09 -20.78
C SER A 27 -5.26 -6.07 -20.95
N ILE A 28 -4.74 -7.16 -21.53
CA ILE A 28 -3.34 -7.28 -21.92
C ILE A 28 -3.32 -7.37 -23.44
N PHE A 29 -2.55 -6.51 -24.09
CA PHE A 29 -2.39 -6.47 -25.53
C PHE A 29 -1.41 -7.55 -26.00
N SER A 30 -1.39 -7.85 -27.30
CA SER A 30 -0.56 -8.91 -27.88
C SER A 30 0.94 -8.66 -27.77
N ASP A 31 1.35 -7.41 -27.61
CA ASP A 31 2.72 -6.97 -27.36
C ASP A 31 3.11 -7.04 -25.86
N GLY A 32 2.17 -7.44 -25.00
CA GLY A 32 2.35 -7.50 -23.55
C GLY A 32 2.07 -6.18 -22.83
N ALA A 33 1.69 -5.11 -23.55
CA ALA A 33 1.26 -3.87 -22.91
C ALA A 33 -0.03 -4.08 -22.10
N VAL A 34 -0.18 -3.34 -21.01
CA VAL A 34 -1.29 -3.48 -20.08
C VAL A 34 -2.19 -2.25 -20.17
N SER A 35 -3.47 -2.45 -20.49
CA SER A 35 -4.49 -1.41 -20.39
C SER A 35 -5.02 -1.33 -18.96
N LEU A 36 -4.99 -0.14 -18.37
CA LEU A 36 -5.48 0.11 -17.01
C LEU A 36 -6.80 0.89 -17.03
N HIS A 37 -7.63 0.68 -16.00
CA HIS A 37 -8.76 1.55 -15.74
C HIS A 37 -9.06 1.74 -14.26
N THR A 38 -9.78 2.82 -13.96
CA THR A 38 -10.21 3.23 -12.61
C THR A 38 -11.75 3.32 -12.56
N ARG A 39 -12.45 2.23 -12.88
CA ARG A 39 -13.93 2.24 -13.00
C ARG A 39 -14.65 2.34 -11.65
N SER A 40 -14.04 1.85 -10.58
CA SER A 40 -14.56 1.94 -9.21
C SER A 40 -13.94 3.12 -8.47
N LEU A 41 -14.71 3.75 -7.59
CA LEU A 41 -14.29 4.91 -6.78
C LEU A 41 -13.10 4.63 -5.85
N LYS A 42 -12.82 3.36 -5.53
CA LYS A 42 -11.63 2.97 -4.76
C LYS A 42 -10.31 3.10 -5.54
N TYR A 43 -10.39 3.25 -6.86
CA TYR A 43 -9.24 3.42 -7.74
C TYR A 43 -9.15 4.87 -8.19
N GLY A 44 -7.94 5.39 -8.32
CA GLY A 44 -7.72 6.78 -8.70
C GLY A 44 -6.33 7.26 -8.34
N LYS A 45 -6.17 8.57 -8.30
CA LYS A 45 -4.96 9.25 -7.83
C LYS A 45 -4.75 8.98 -6.34
N LEU A 46 -3.52 8.61 -6.00
CA LEU A 46 -3.10 8.39 -4.63
C LEU A 46 -2.66 9.72 -4.00
N GLY A 47 -3.17 10.01 -2.81
CA GLY A 47 -2.85 11.21 -2.05
C GLY A 47 -1.52 11.12 -1.32
N GLN A 48 -1.46 11.66 -0.10
CA GLN A 48 -0.25 11.60 0.72
C GLN A 48 -0.04 10.20 1.30
N GLY A 49 1.20 9.71 1.22
CA GLY A 49 1.58 8.37 1.68
C GLY A 49 3.00 8.01 1.27
N VAL A 50 3.34 6.73 1.37
CA VAL A 50 4.67 6.20 1.08
C VAL A 50 4.55 4.99 0.15
N LEU A 51 5.33 5.02 -0.93
CA LEU A 51 5.49 3.89 -1.86
C LEU A 51 6.68 3.02 -1.42
N VAL A 52 6.47 1.71 -1.38
CA VAL A 52 7.51 0.70 -1.19
C VAL A 52 7.49 -0.25 -2.38
N GLN A 53 8.63 -0.41 -3.06
CA GLN A 53 8.77 -1.34 -4.17
C GLN A 53 9.40 -2.65 -3.68
N VAL A 54 8.75 -3.76 -4.00
CA VAL A 54 9.15 -5.10 -3.57
C VAL A 54 9.09 -6.06 -4.76
N PRO A 55 9.77 -7.23 -4.71
CA PRO A 55 9.58 -8.27 -5.71
C PRO A 55 8.10 -8.67 -5.83
N PRO A 56 7.49 -8.63 -7.03
CA PRO A 56 6.07 -8.95 -7.22
C PRO A 56 5.69 -10.36 -6.74
N SER A 57 6.64 -11.29 -6.80
CA SER A 57 6.47 -12.67 -6.35
C SER A 57 6.23 -12.82 -4.85
N LEU A 58 6.56 -11.80 -4.05
CA LEU A 58 6.34 -11.80 -2.60
C LEU A 58 4.97 -11.26 -2.20
N VAL A 59 4.17 -10.72 -3.13
CA VAL A 59 2.80 -10.29 -2.83
C VAL A 59 1.86 -11.48 -2.97
N LYS A 60 1.21 -11.89 -1.87
CA LYS A 60 0.24 -12.98 -1.89
C LYS A 60 -1.00 -12.53 -2.66
N ARG A 61 -1.43 -13.32 -3.66
CA ARG A 61 -2.67 -13.04 -4.38
C ARG A 61 -3.86 -13.29 -3.45
N GLN A 62 -4.68 -12.27 -3.25
CA GLN A 62 -5.87 -12.32 -2.40
C GLN A 62 -7.08 -11.73 -3.13
N LYS A 63 -8.28 -11.94 -2.57
CA LYS A 63 -9.52 -11.37 -3.12
C LYS A 63 -9.55 -9.84 -3.02
N THR A 64 -8.98 -9.30 -1.95
CA THR A 64 -8.80 -7.86 -1.73
C THR A 64 -7.32 -7.58 -1.51
N HIS A 65 -6.89 -6.43 -2.01
CA HIS A 65 -5.53 -5.90 -1.85
C HIS A 65 -5.54 -4.52 -1.18
N PHE A 66 -6.72 -4.02 -0.80
CA PHE A 66 -6.92 -2.80 -0.03
C PHE A 66 -7.25 -3.21 1.40
N HIS A 67 -6.45 -2.76 2.35
CA HIS A 67 -6.59 -3.13 3.75
C HIS A 67 -6.48 -1.90 4.63
N ASP A 68 -7.49 -1.69 5.47
CA ASP A 68 -7.43 -0.73 6.57
C ASP A 68 -6.92 -1.48 7.79
N LEU A 69 -5.72 -1.13 8.27
CA LEU A 69 -5.10 -1.83 9.40
C LEU A 69 -5.53 -1.16 10.72
N PRO A 70 -5.68 -1.94 11.81
CA PRO A 70 -6.11 -1.41 13.10
C PRO A 70 -5.10 -0.45 13.75
N CYS A 71 -3.89 -0.31 13.18
CA CYS A 71 -2.87 0.62 13.65
C CYS A 71 -3.06 2.08 13.18
N GLY A 72 -4.16 2.39 12.47
CA GLY A 72 -4.46 3.75 11.99
C GLY A 72 -3.85 4.09 10.63
N ALA A 73 -3.39 3.08 9.89
CA ALA A 73 -2.90 3.24 8.53
C ALA A 73 -3.48 2.17 7.61
N SER A 74 -3.61 2.50 6.34
CA SER A 74 -4.13 1.64 5.30
C SER A 74 -3.01 1.29 4.30
N VAL A 75 -3.12 0.12 3.69
CA VAL A 75 -2.15 -0.40 2.72
C VAL A 75 -2.85 -0.91 1.45
N ILE A 76 -2.25 -0.59 0.31
CA ILE A 76 -2.60 -1.16 -1.00
C ILE A 76 -1.46 -2.06 -1.44
N LEU A 77 -1.73 -3.35 -1.57
CA LEU A 77 -0.77 -4.36 -2.00
C LEU A 77 -0.85 -4.55 -3.52
N GLY A 78 -0.15 -3.73 -4.30
CA GLY A 78 -0.16 -3.87 -5.77
C GLY A 78 0.39 -5.23 -6.23
N ASN A 79 -0.31 -5.90 -7.14
CA ASN A 79 0.12 -7.18 -7.72
C ASN A 79 1.47 -7.10 -8.45
N ASN A 80 1.90 -5.90 -8.80
CA ASN A 80 3.20 -5.58 -9.40
C ASN A 80 4.31 -5.35 -8.36
N GLY A 81 4.06 -5.59 -7.07
CA GLY A 81 5.03 -5.34 -6.00
C GLY A 81 5.13 -3.87 -5.59
N PHE A 82 4.21 -3.00 -6.04
CA PHE A 82 4.14 -1.62 -5.56
C PHE A 82 3.18 -1.55 -4.40
N ILE A 83 3.71 -1.27 -3.21
CA ILE A 83 2.95 -1.22 -1.97
C ILE A 83 2.78 0.23 -1.56
N TRP A 84 1.54 0.68 -1.44
CA TRP A 84 1.22 2.03 -1.02
C TRP A 84 0.73 2.04 0.42
N ILE A 85 1.33 2.86 1.28
CA ILE A 85 0.98 2.99 2.70
C ILE A 85 0.51 4.42 2.93
N TYR A 86 -0.66 4.60 3.52
CA TYR A 86 -1.28 5.91 3.70
C TYR A 86 -2.06 5.95 5.02
N PRO A 87 -2.29 7.12 5.63
CA PRO A 87 -3.10 7.21 6.84
C PRO A 87 -4.53 6.77 6.54
N THR A 88 -5.16 6.07 7.47
CA THR A 88 -6.58 5.69 7.31
C THR A 88 -7.43 6.94 7.48
N ALA A 89 -8.21 7.29 6.46
CA ALA A 89 -9.13 8.42 6.54
C ALA A 89 -10.30 8.11 7.48
N GLU A 90 -10.66 9.06 8.35
CA GLU A 90 -11.84 8.95 9.22
C GLU A 90 -13.14 8.96 8.40
N GLU A 91 -13.16 9.73 7.30
CA GLU A 91 -14.23 9.76 6.32
C GLU A 91 -13.73 9.23 4.98
N LYS A 92 -14.34 8.14 4.50
CA LYS A 92 -14.14 7.69 3.12
C LYS A 92 -14.94 8.62 2.24
N ASP A 93 -14.25 9.57 1.63
CA ASP A 93 -14.86 10.54 0.71
C ASP A 93 -15.27 9.82 -0.58
N GLU A 94 -16.43 9.13 -0.54
CA GLU A 94 -16.96 8.35 -1.65
C GLU A 94 -17.39 9.26 -2.83
N GLU A 95 -17.54 10.57 -2.60
CA GLU A 95 -18.00 11.54 -3.60
C GLU A 95 -16.85 12.17 -4.42
N ALA A 96 -15.61 12.16 -3.90
CA ALA A 96 -14.44 12.81 -4.49
C ALA A 96 -13.89 12.14 -5.78
N GLY A 97 -14.43 10.98 -6.16
CA GLY A 97 -14.07 10.30 -7.41
C GLY A 97 -12.62 9.84 -7.52
N GLY A 98 -11.84 9.92 -6.43
CA GLY A 98 -10.44 9.49 -6.38
C GLY A 98 -9.45 10.39 -7.11
N PHE A 99 -9.79 11.62 -7.48
CA PHE A 99 -8.87 12.55 -8.19
C PHE A 99 -8.50 13.80 -7.41
N THR A 100 -9.21 14.12 -6.32
CA THR A 100 -8.83 15.16 -5.36
C THR A 100 -8.06 14.56 -4.21
N THR A 101 -6.90 15.13 -3.90
CA THR A 101 -6.03 14.65 -2.82
C THR A 101 -6.04 15.64 -1.65
N ASN A 102 -6.33 15.17 -0.43
CA ASN A 102 -6.15 16.00 0.76
C ASN A 102 -4.64 16.25 0.99
N LEU A 103 -4.23 17.52 0.98
CA LEU A 103 -2.86 17.98 1.19
C LEU A 103 -2.63 18.55 2.60
N GLU A 104 -3.58 18.37 3.50
CA GLU A 104 -3.43 18.76 4.90
C GLU A 104 -2.26 18.01 5.57
N PRO A 105 -1.54 18.66 6.50
CA PRO A 105 -0.43 18.01 7.17
C PRO A 105 -0.87 16.76 7.94
N VAL A 106 -0.31 15.61 7.57
CA VAL A 106 -0.52 14.35 8.31
C VAL A 106 0.11 14.46 9.71
N PRO A 107 -0.58 14.09 10.80
CA PRO A 107 -0.04 14.08 12.16
C PRO A 107 1.29 13.31 12.31
N LEU A 108 2.07 13.64 13.34
CA LEU A 108 3.33 12.92 13.63
C LEU A 108 3.06 11.44 13.93
N SER A 109 2.03 11.14 14.74
CA SER A 109 1.63 9.78 15.11
C SER A 109 1.43 8.89 13.89
N ASP A 110 0.70 9.40 12.89
CA ASP A 110 0.34 8.61 11.72
C ASP A 110 1.56 8.41 10.82
N ARG A 111 2.43 9.42 10.73
CA ARG A 111 3.72 9.31 10.03
C ARG A 111 4.65 8.29 10.69
N GLU A 112 4.64 8.18 12.02
CA GLU A 112 5.38 7.16 12.74
C GLU A 112 4.85 5.75 12.44
N VAL A 113 3.52 5.56 12.43
CA VAL A 113 2.89 4.29 12.03
C VAL A 113 3.28 3.91 10.60
N ILE A 114 3.14 4.84 9.65
CA ILE A 114 3.49 4.61 8.24
C ILE A 114 4.98 4.25 8.09
N SER A 115 5.86 4.96 8.80
CA SER A 115 7.30 4.70 8.78
C SER A 115 7.65 3.32 9.36
N ARG A 116 6.98 2.92 10.45
CA ARG A 116 7.11 1.58 11.05
C ARG A 116 6.65 0.50 10.08
N LEU A 117 5.45 0.63 9.50
CA LEU A 117 4.92 -0.29 8.48
C LEU A 117 5.87 -0.44 7.29
N ARG A 118 6.42 0.67 6.80
CA ARG A 118 7.41 0.66 5.72
C ARG A 118 8.62 -0.20 6.09
N ASN A 119 9.16 -0.04 7.30
CA ASN A 119 10.30 -0.82 7.76
C ASN A 119 9.95 -2.30 7.98
N CYS A 120 8.77 -2.60 8.51
CA CYS A 120 8.24 -3.97 8.63
C CYS A 120 8.12 -4.67 7.27
N ILE A 121 7.61 -3.98 6.23
CA ILE A 121 7.51 -4.54 4.87
C ILE A 121 8.91 -4.83 4.32
N VAL A 122 9.86 -3.91 4.48
CA VAL A 122 11.25 -4.12 4.06
C VAL A 122 11.87 -5.31 4.81
N ALA A 123 11.61 -5.46 6.10
CA ALA A 123 12.08 -6.59 6.91
C ALA A 123 11.55 -7.94 6.39
N LEU A 124 10.23 -8.04 6.17
CA LEU A 124 9.60 -9.25 5.64
C LEU A 124 10.16 -9.63 4.26
N VAL A 125 10.33 -8.64 3.38
CA VAL A 125 10.87 -8.85 2.03
C VAL A 125 12.32 -9.31 2.07
N THR A 126 13.15 -8.71 2.93
CA THR A 126 14.55 -9.08 3.10
C THR A 126 14.69 -10.55 3.52
N GLN A 127 13.77 -11.02 4.36
CA GLN A 127 13.68 -12.41 4.83
C GLN A 127 12.79 -13.31 3.96
N LYS A 128 12.40 -12.83 2.78
CA LYS A 128 11.62 -13.57 1.76
C LYS A 128 10.29 -14.13 2.28
N LEU A 129 9.64 -13.40 3.19
CA LEU A 129 8.32 -13.75 3.70
C LEU A 129 7.23 -13.12 2.81
N MET A 130 6.15 -13.87 2.57
CA MET A 130 5.04 -13.42 1.73
C MET A 130 4.27 -12.28 2.40
N LEU A 131 3.98 -11.24 1.64
CA LEU A 131 3.22 -10.07 2.07
C LEU A 131 1.71 -10.27 1.85
N PHE A 132 0.98 -10.09 2.93
CA PHE A 132 -0.47 -9.94 3.01
C PHE A 132 -0.82 -9.22 4.33
N ASP A 133 -2.07 -8.80 4.46
CA ASP A 133 -2.58 -8.04 5.61
C ASP A 133 -2.14 -8.59 6.98
N THR A 134 -2.36 -9.88 7.24
CA THR A 134 -2.01 -10.48 8.54
C THR A 134 -0.50 -10.51 8.78
N SER A 135 0.31 -10.85 7.77
CA SER A 135 1.78 -10.87 7.91
C SER A 135 2.36 -9.50 8.24
N ILE A 136 1.80 -8.44 7.64
CA ILE A 136 2.24 -7.06 7.87
C ILE A 136 1.81 -6.61 9.26
N LEU A 137 0.58 -6.94 9.68
CA LEU A 137 0.06 -6.60 10.99
C LEU A 137 0.86 -7.28 12.12
N TYR A 138 1.16 -8.58 11.98
CA TYR A 138 1.93 -9.29 13.00
C TYR A 138 3.37 -8.76 13.07
N CYS A 139 4.00 -8.44 11.93
CA CYS A 139 5.31 -7.80 11.91
C CYS A 139 5.28 -6.39 12.54
N TYR A 140 4.20 -5.63 12.33
CA TYR A 140 4.00 -4.35 12.98
C TYR A 140 3.92 -4.50 14.51
N GLU A 141 3.10 -5.42 15.00
CA GLU A 141 2.95 -5.71 16.44
C GLU A 141 4.26 -6.18 17.07
N ALA A 142 4.95 -7.14 16.44
CA ALA A 142 6.25 -7.65 16.89
C ALA A 142 7.33 -6.55 16.90
N SER A 143 7.20 -5.51 16.05
CA SER A 143 8.15 -4.39 16.05
C SER A 143 7.97 -3.42 17.21
N LEU A 144 6.81 -3.38 17.88
CA LEU A 144 6.46 -2.36 18.89
C LEU A 144 7.49 -2.19 20.03
N PRO A 145 8.16 -3.24 20.52
CA PRO A 145 9.22 -3.11 21.53
C PRO A 145 10.46 -2.32 21.04
N HIS A 146 10.66 -2.22 19.73
CA HIS A 146 11.82 -1.57 19.11
C HIS A 146 11.50 -0.16 18.60
N GLN A 147 12.50 0.72 18.59
CA GLN A 147 12.38 2.02 17.94
C GLN A 147 12.32 1.86 16.42
N ILE A 148 11.54 2.72 15.75
CA ILE A 148 11.28 2.64 14.29
C ILE A 148 12.57 2.56 13.47
N LYS A 149 13.58 3.35 13.86
CA LYS A 149 14.90 3.41 13.20
C LYS A 149 15.73 2.14 13.35
N ASP A 150 15.45 1.34 14.38
CA ASP A 150 16.23 0.15 14.72
C ASP A 150 15.70 -1.11 14.03
N ILE A 151 14.47 -1.10 13.52
CA ILE A 151 13.82 -2.25 12.85
C ILE A 151 14.63 -2.80 11.68
N LEU A 152 15.40 -1.95 11.00
CA LEU A 152 16.22 -2.35 9.85
C LEU A 152 17.62 -2.84 10.23
N LYS A 153 17.99 -2.83 11.52
CA LYS A 153 19.22 -3.47 11.98
C LYS A 153 19.07 -4.99 11.81
N PRO A 154 20.07 -5.71 11.28
CA PRO A 154 19.95 -7.14 10.98
C PRO A 154 19.43 -8.00 12.14
N GLU A 155 19.97 -7.78 13.34
CA GLU A 155 19.60 -8.53 14.56
C GLU A 155 18.12 -8.32 14.92
N VAL A 156 17.66 -7.07 14.92
CA VAL A 156 16.27 -6.70 15.22
C VAL A 156 15.32 -7.19 14.13
N MET A 157 15.74 -7.08 12.87
CA MET A 157 14.96 -7.54 11.72
C MET A 157 14.72 -9.05 11.79
N GLU A 158 15.76 -9.83 12.10
CA GLU A 158 15.67 -11.27 12.21
C GLU A 158 14.75 -11.69 13.37
N GLU A 159 14.89 -11.04 14.53
CA GLU A 159 14.03 -11.25 15.70
C GLU A 159 12.54 -11.01 15.37
N ILE A 160 12.20 -9.83 14.84
CA ILE A 160 10.82 -9.46 14.51
C ILE A 160 10.20 -10.42 13.49
N VAL A 161 10.96 -10.77 12.43
CA VAL A 161 10.46 -11.65 11.38
C VAL A 161 10.31 -13.09 11.87
N LEU A 162 11.20 -13.55 12.76
CA LEU A 162 11.09 -14.87 13.36
C LEU A 162 9.83 -14.99 14.23
N GLU A 163 9.56 -14.01 15.07
CA GLU A 163 8.33 -13.94 15.87
C GLU A 163 7.09 -13.90 14.97
N THR A 164 7.11 -13.06 13.94
CA THR A 164 6.02 -12.96 12.95
C THR A 164 5.74 -14.32 12.31
N ARG A 165 6.80 -15.03 11.89
CA ARG A 165 6.69 -16.35 11.26
C ARG A 165 6.09 -17.37 12.21
N GLN A 166 6.52 -17.39 13.48
CA GLN A 166 5.97 -18.31 14.48
C GLN A 166 4.47 -18.07 14.66
N ARG A 167 4.06 -16.81 14.82
CA ARG A 167 2.63 -16.45 14.97
C ARG A 167 1.78 -16.84 13.76
N LEU A 168 2.34 -16.74 12.55
CA LEU A 168 1.64 -17.17 11.33
C LEU A 168 1.47 -18.69 11.29
N LEU A 169 2.48 -19.46 11.72
CA LEU A 169 2.39 -20.93 11.79
C LEU A 169 1.36 -21.38 12.82
N ASP A 170 1.29 -20.71 13.97
CA ASP A 170 0.34 -21.03 15.04
C ASP A 170 -1.14 -20.77 14.63
N LEU A 171 -1.36 -19.91 13.63
CA LEU A 171 -2.70 -19.64 13.07
C LEU A 171 -3.13 -20.71 12.05
N GLU A 172 -2.17 -21.38 11.40
CA GLU A 172 -2.42 -22.40 10.37
C GLU A 172 -2.60 -23.82 10.94
N GLY A 173 -2.18 -24.04 12.20
CA GLY A 173 -2.33 -25.31 12.93
C GLY A 173 -3.62 -25.42 13.72
#